data_AF-A0A9E4VWW9-F1
#
_entry.id   AF-A0A9E4VWW9-F1
#
_cell.length_a   1.000
_cell.length_b   1.000
_cell.length_c   1.000
_cell.angle_alpha   90.00
_cell.angle_beta   90.00
_cell.angle_gamma   90.00
#
_symmetry.space_group_name_H-M   'P 1'
#
loop_
_entity.id
_entity.type
_entity.pdbx_description
1 polymer ?
#
loop_
_entity_poly.entity_id
_entity_poly.type
_entity_poly.pdbx_seq_one_letter_code
_entity_poly.pdbx_strand_id
1 'polypeptide(L)'
;MFSHPPLDVPHSEVTLTHAEPDEVLSELSERDHHRVWLVGGAALAASFRSAGLIAKYVVSVIPTVLGDGTRLFDTGGPAGNLTLLVNKQFGSGLLQLRYAKSGEF
;
A
#
# COMPACT_ATOMS: atom_id res chain seq x y z
N MET A 1 3.67 3.16 -12.11
CA MET A 1 3.43 1.70 -12.03
C MET A 1 4.77 1.01 -11.85
N PHE A 2 4.86 0.07 -10.91
CA PHE A 2 6.05 -0.78 -10.75
C PHE A 2 5.91 -1.98 -11.68
N SER A 3 6.92 -2.25 -12.49
CA SER A 3 6.95 -3.39 -13.41
C SER A 3 8.34 -4.02 -13.42
N HIS A 4 8.43 -5.34 -13.50
CA HIS A 4 9.71 -6.05 -13.67
C HIS A 4 10.14 -6.09 -15.15
N PRO A 5 9.29 -6.55 -16.10
CA PRO A 5 9.60 -6.43 -17.51
C PRO A 5 9.29 -5.02 -18.05
N PRO A 6 10.01 -4.54 -19.07
CA PRO A 6 9.63 -3.34 -19.80
C PRO A 6 8.29 -3.59 -20.51
N LEU A 7 7.32 -2.72 -20.26
CA LEU A 7 6.00 -2.75 -20.90
C LEU A 7 5.87 -1.53 -21.82
N ASP A 8 5.25 -1.72 -22.99
CA ASP A 8 4.86 -0.60 -23.83
C ASP A 8 3.64 0.08 -23.20
N VAL A 9 3.73 1.39 -22.95
CA VAL A 9 2.75 2.12 -22.15
C VAL A 9 1.93 3.02 -23.07
N PRO A 10 0.65 2.70 -23.32
CA PRO A 10 -0.12 3.41 -24.33
C PRO A 10 -0.63 4.80 -23.88
N HIS A 11 -0.45 5.19 -22.61
CA HIS A 11 -1.05 6.40 -22.04
C HIS A 11 -0.04 7.29 -21.32
N SER A 12 -0.07 8.59 -21.62
CA SER A 12 0.81 9.63 -21.08
C SER A 12 0.68 9.84 -19.57
N GLU A 13 -0.42 9.38 -18.97
CA GLU A 13 -0.65 9.45 -17.51
C GLU A 13 -0.01 8.28 -16.74
N VAL A 14 0.61 7.33 -17.44
CA VAL A 14 1.24 6.16 -16.84
C VAL A 14 2.76 6.25 -17.00
N THR A 15 3.46 6.37 -15.88
CA THR A 15 4.93 6.23 -15.84
C THR A 15 5.30 4.86 -15.30
N LEU A 16 6.18 4.14 -16.00
CA LEU A 16 6.84 2.95 -15.48
C LEU A 16 8.11 3.35 -14.75
N THR A 17 8.39 2.67 -13.65
CA THR A 17 9.64 2.85 -12.92
C THR A 17 10.16 1.52 -12.39
N HIS A 18 11.48 1.43 -12.35
CA HIS A 18 12.23 0.37 -11.68
C HIS A 18 12.95 0.89 -10.42
N ALA A 19 12.71 2.15 -10.05
CA ALA A 19 13.32 2.79 -8.89
C ALA A 19 12.83 2.17 -7.58
N GLU A 20 13.64 2.31 -6.53
CA GLU A 20 13.30 1.83 -5.20
C GLU A 20 12.16 2.66 -4.57
N PRO A 21 11.40 2.12 -3.60
CA PRO A 21 10.24 2.81 -3.02
C PRO A 21 10.51 4.23 -2.51
N ASP A 22 11.66 4.49 -1.89
CA ASP A 22 12.05 5.81 -1.36
C ASP A 22 12.41 6.80 -2.47
N GLU A 23 13.06 6.34 -3.54
CA GLU A 23 13.36 7.13 -4.73
C GLU A 23 12.05 7.57 -5.40
N VAL A 24 11.10 6.65 -5.57
CA VAL A 24 9.78 6.96 -6.14
C VAL A 24 9.02 7.99 -5.31
N LEU A 25 9.06 7.90 -3.99
CA LEU A 25 8.42 8.91 -3.13
C LEU A 25 9.12 10.26 -3.23
N SER A 26 10.45 10.28 -3.38
CA SER A 26 11.22 11.51 -3.58
C SER A 26 10.84 12.19 -4.89
N GLU A 27 10.81 11.44 -5.99
CA GLU A 27 10.37 11.95 -7.31
C GLU A 27 8.92 12.47 -7.29
N LEU A 28 8.02 11.78 -6.57
CA LEU A 28 6.63 12.22 -6.44
C LEU A 28 6.52 13.49 -5.60
N SER A 29 7.30 13.61 -4.53
CA SER A 29 7.37 14.83 -3.71
C SER A 29 7.87 16.03 -4.51
N GLU A 30 8.90 15.84 -5.36
CA GLU A 30 9.40 16.88 -6.28
C GLU A 30 8.34 17.36 -7.29
N ARG A 31 7.36 16.51 -7.60
CA ARG A 31 6.20 16.82 -8.45
C ARG A 31 4.97 17.31 -7.66
N ASP A 32 5.16 17.68 -6.40
CA ASP A 32 4.12 18.16 -5.48
C ASP A 32 3.02 17.12 -5.16
N HIS A 33 3.40 15.83 -5.14
CA HIS A 33 2.52 14.72 -4.79
C HIS A 33 2.85 14.15 -3.41
N HIS A 34 2.22 14.70 -2.37
CA HIS A 34 2.46 14.31 -0.97
C HIS A 34 1.50 13.23 -0.45
N ARG A 35 0.48 12.86 -1.24
CA ARG A 35 -0.50 11.85 -0.87
C ARG A 35 -0.63 10.78 -1.93
N VAL A 36 0.14 9.72 -1.76
CA VAL A 36 0.25 8.63 -2.73
C VAL A 36 -0.62 7.45 -2.27
N TRP A 37 -1.43 6.91 -3.18
CA TRP A 37 -2.12 5.64 -2.96
C TRP A 37 -1.28 4.51 -3.51
N LEU A 38 -0.89 3.58 -2.62
CA LEU A 38 -0.22 2.36 -3.02
C LEU A 38 -1.28 1.33 -3.46
N VAL A 39 -1.41 1.16 -4.76
CA VAL A 39 -2.33 0.19 -5.37
C VAL A 39 -1.49 -0.84 -6.13
N GLY A 40 -1.54 -2.10 -5.69
CA GLY A 40 -0.81 -3.19 -6.32
C GLY A 40 -0.82 -4.46 -5.48
N GLY A 41 -0.07 -5.46 -5.92
CA GLY A 41 0.00 -6.77 -5.27
C GLY A 41 0.82 -6.81 -3.99
N ALA A 42 0.82 -7.98 -3.35
CA ALA A 42 1.45 -8.22 -2.05
C ALA A 42 2.96 -7.92 -2.02
N ALA A 43 3.69 -8.21 -3.10
CA ALA A 43 5.11 -7.86 -3.23
C ALA A 43 5.36 -6.35 -3.17
N LEU A 44 4.53 -5.54 -3.85
CA LEU A 44 4.65 -4.09 -3.85
C LEU A 44 4.29 -3.51 -2.47
N ALA A 45 3.21 -4.00 -1.86
CA ALA A 45 2.83 -3.59 -0.52
C ALA A 45 3.94 -3.95 0.51
N ALA A 46 4.59 -5.09 0.33
CA ALA A 46 5.66 -5.56 1.21
C ALA A 46 6.94 -4.73 1.06
N SER A 47 7.32 -4.27 -0.14
CA SER A 47 8.52 -3.44 -0.32
C SER A 47 8.41 -2.11 0.41
N PHE A 48 7.30 -1.39 0.24
CA PHE A 48 7.02 -0.14 0.97
C PHE A 48 6.92 -0.35 2.48
N ARG A 49 6.31 -1.47 2.92
CA ARG A 49 6.24 -1.81 4.34
C ARG A 49 7.63 -2.07 4.92
N SER A 50 8.48 -2.80 4.19
CA SER A 50 9.84 -3.14 4.62
C SER A 50 10.72 -1.90 4.75
N ALA A 51 10.55 -0.94 3.85
CA ALA A 51 11.21 0.37 3.92
C ALA A 51 10.60 1.32 4.99
N GLY A 52 9.54 0.92 5.69
CA GLY A 52 8.89 1.76 6.71
C GLY A 52 8.12 2.95 6.15
N LEU A 53 7.76 2.93 4.86
CA LEU A 53 7.20 4.07 4.11
C LEU A 53 5.66 4.14 4.11
N ILE A 54 4.98 3.20 4.77
CA ILE A 54 3.52 3.20 4.87
C ILE A 54 3.07 3.96 6.12
N ALA A 55 2.61 5.19 5.93
CA ALA A 55 2.07 6.02 7.01
C ALA A 55 0.65 5.61 7.43
N LYS A 56 -0.20 5.21 6.48
CA LYS A 56 -1.61 4.89 6.71
C LYS A 56 -2.00 3.59 6.01
N TYR A 57 -2.80 2.78 6.71
CA TYR A 57 -3.34 1.53 6.19
C TYR A 57 -4.85 1.64 6.08
N VAL A 58 -5.41 1.27 4.93
CA VAL A 58 -6.85 1.10 4.73
C VAL A 58 -7.10 -0.38 4.47
N VAL A 59 -7.50 -1.11 5.49
CA VAL A 59 -7.69 -2.56 5.44
C VAL A 59 -9.17 -2.86 5.33
N SER A 60 -9.58 -3.62 4.32
CA SER A 60 -10.96 -4.09 4.18
C SER A 60 -11.02 -5.58 4.49
N VAL A 61 -11.81 -5.93 5.50
CA VAL A 61 -12.05 -7.32 5.91
C VAL A 61 -13.38 -7.76 5.32
N ILE A 62 -13.31 -8.81 4.50
CA ILE A 62 -14.47 -9.46 3.88
C ILE A 62 -14.81 -10.68 4.75
N PRO A 63 -16.08 -10.92 5.12
CA PRO A 63 -16.47 -12.04 5.98
C PRO A 63 -16.49 -13.36 5.19
N THR A 64 -15.31 -13.79 4.71
CA THR A 64 -15.15 -15.01 3.91
C THR A 64 -13.80 -15.65 4.26
N VAL A 65 -13.84 -16.96 4.54
CA VAL A 65 -12.63 -17.76 4.78
C VAL A 65 -12.21 -18.40 3.46
N LEU A 66 -11.04 -18.02 2.95
CA LEU A 66 -10.56 -18.50 1.64
C LEU A 66 -9.83 -19.85 1.70
N GLY A 67 -9.32 -20.25 2.87
CA GLY A 67 -8.53 -21.48 3.04
C GLY A 67 -7.06 -21.32 2.62
N ASP A 68 -6.80 -20.72 1.46
CA ASP A 68 -5.46 -20.37 0.97
C ASP A 68 -5.52 -19.13 0.06
N GLY A 69 -4.37 -18.50 -0.22
CA GLY A 69 -4.28 -17.39 -1.16
C GLY A 69 -3.07 -16.48 -0.94
N THR A 70 -2.99 -15.44 -1.77
CA THR A 70 -1.95 -14.41 -1.66
C THR A 70 -2.09 -13.66 -0.34
N ARG A 71 -1.00 -13.59 0.43
CA ARG A 71 -0.95 -12.84 1.68
C ARG A 71 -1.03 -11.34 1.40
N LEU A 72 -1.44 -10.54 2.38
CA LEU A 72 -1.44 -9.08 2.23
C LEU A 72 -0.02 -8.52 2.00
N PHE A 73 0.97 -9.13 2.65
CA PHE A 73 2.39 -8.86 2.46
C PHE A 73 3.11 -10.19 2.22
N ASP A 74 3.84 -10.30 1.11
CA ASP A 74 4.54 -11.53 0.76
C ASP A 74 5.75 -11.80 1.67
N THR A 75 6.34 -10.74 2.22
CA THR A 75 7.48 -10.82 3.16
C THR A 75 7.18 -10.11 4.49
N GLY A 76 7.99 -10.45 5.49
CA GLY A 76 8.02 -9.74 6.77
C GLY A 76 8.49 -8.30 6.61
N GLY A 77 8.53 -7.57 7.72
CA GLY A 77 8.90 -6.15 7.75
C GLY A 77 8.92 -5.68 9.19
N PRO A 78 9.40 -4.46 9.47
CA PRO A 78 9.55 -3.98 10.83
C PRO A 78 8.26 -4.13 11.63
N ALA A 79 8.38 -4.62 12.86
CA ALA A 79 7.29 -4.63 13.81
C ALA A 79 6.98 -3.17 14.18
N GLY A 80 5.70 -2.85 14.31
CA GLY A 80 5.25 -1.51 14.63
C GLY A 80 3.83 -1.54 15.14
N ASN A 81 3.52 -0.64 16.06
CA ASN A 81 2.17 -0.47 16.58
C ASN A 81 1.37 0.40 15.61
N LEU A 82 0.09 0.07 15.47
CA LEU A 82 -0.88 0.83 14.70
C LEU A 82 -1.96 1.39 15.62
N THR A 83 -2.37 2.62 15.37
CA THR A 83 -3.53 3.22 16.01
C THR A 83 -4.72 3.17 15.06
N LEU A 84 -5.84 2.58 15.51
CA LEU A 84 -7.09 2.61 14.77
C LEU A 84 -7.64 4.04 14.76
N LEU A 85 -7.79 4.61 13.58
CA LEU A 85 -8.34 5.95 13.39
C LEU A 85 -9.86 5.89 13.19
N VAL A 86 -10.30 4.99 12.31
CA VAL A 86 -11.72 4.87 11.92
C VAL A 86 -12.01 3.41 11.61
N ASN A 87 -13.18 2.92 12.01
CA ASN A 87 -13.77 1.69 11.49
C ASN A 87 -15.14 2.01 10.86
N LYS A 88 -15.48 1.32 9.79
CA LYS A 88 -16.77 1.44 9.12
C LYS A 88 -17.24 0.08 8.65
N GLN A 89 -18.40 -0.36 9.15
CA GLN A 89 -19.10 -1.51 8.63
C GLN A 89 -20.06 -1.07 7.52
N PHE A 90 -20.13 -1.85 6.45
CA PHE A 90 -21.06 -1.67 5.36
C PHE A 90 -22.21 -2.70 5.46
N GLY A 91 -23.36 -2.40 4.87
CA GLY A 91 -24.52 -3.30 4.88
C GLY A 91 -24.26 -4.68 4.26
N SER A 92 -23.20 -4.82 3.46
CA SER A 92 -22.73 -6.10 2.91
C SER A 92 -21.98 -6.99 3.92
N GLY A 93 -21.72 -6.51 5.13
CA GLY A 93 -20.88 -7.20 6.12
C GLY A 93 -19.38 -6.91 5.98
N LEU A 94 -18.95 -6.15 4.96
CA LEU A 94 -17.57 -5.68 4.83
C LEU A 94 -17.22 -4.70 5.96
N LEU A 95 -16.04 -4.87 6.55
CA LEU A 95 -15.49 -3.95 7.54
C LEU A 95 -14.26 -3.24 6.97
N GLN A 96 -14.30 -1.92 6.88
CA GLN A 96 -13.13 -1.12 6.53
C GLN A 96 -12.52 -0.51 7.79
N LEU A 97 -11.21 -0.68 7.94
CA LEU A 97 -10.41 -0.22 9.06
C LEU A 97 -9.35 0.73 8.52
N ARG A 98 -9.23 1.91 9.14
CA ARG A 98 -8.20 2.90 8.82
C ARG A 98 -7.26 3.01 9.99
N TYR A 99 -5.98 2.75 9.76
CA TYR A 99 -4.92 2.84 10.75
C TYR A 99 -3.87 3.86 10.33
N ALA A 100 -3.18 4.40 11.33
CA ALA A 100 -1.88 5.06 11.17
C ALA A 100 -0.86 4.41 12.10
N LYS A 101 0.42 4.64 11.83
CA LYS A 101 1.50 4.26 12.74
C LYS A 101 1.33 4.98 14.09
N SER A 102 1.51 4.26 15.19
CA SER A 102 1.37 4.85 16.53
C SER A 102 2.49 5.86 16.79
N GLY A 103 2.15 7.01 17.37
CA GLY A 103 3.09 8.08 17.73
C GLY A 103 3.33 9.14 16.65
N GLU A 104 2.70 9.02 15.48
CA GLU A 104 2.68 10.04 14.43
C GLU A 104 1.32 10.76 14.47
N PHE A 105 1.21 11.82 15.29
CA PHE A 105 0.07 12.74 15.33
C PHE A 105 0.56 14.19 15.32
#